data_AF-Q0S4F4-F1
#
_entry.id   AF-Q0S4F4-F1
#
_cell.length_a   1.000
_cell.length_b   1.000
_cell.length_c   1.000
_cell.angle_alpha   90.00
_cell.angle_beta   90.00
_cell.angle_gamma   90.00
#
_symmetry.space_group_name_H-M   'P 1'
#
loop_
_entity.id
_entity.type
_entity.pdbx_description
1 polymer ?
#
loop_
_entity_poly.entity_id
_entity_poly.type
_entity_poly.pdbx_seq_one_letter_code
_entity_poly.pdbx_strand_id
1 'polypeptide(L)'
;MADACTAWQLAEMGFGETTVTFDETITRLATAADALAEFEAPLVAGMDRFAGYHRRFAGALERAGTDPAWITATDRDSCHRAWFEFHEDLIASLGLAR
;
A
#
# COMPACT_ATOMS: atom_id res chain seq x y z
N MET A 1 -2.30 -6.32 -1.24
CA MET A 1 -1.32 -5.22 -1.14
C MET A 1 -0.01 -5.62 -0.51
N ALA A 2 -0.04 -6.03 0.76
CA ALA A 2 1.14 -6.54 1.45
C ALA A 2 1.87 -7.62 0.64
N ASP A 3 1.13 -8.57 0.04
CA ASP A 3 1.72 -9.64 -0.77
C ASP A 3 2.42 -9.13 -2.04
N ALA A 4 1.88 -8.08 -2.68
CA ALA A 4 2.49 -7.50 -3.88
C ALA A 4 3.77 -6.74 -3.53
N CYS A 5 3.75 -5.91 -2.48
CA CYS A 5 4.95 -5.23 -2.00
C CYS A 5 6.01 -6.24 -1.50
N THR A 6 5.60 -7.27 -0.75
CA THR A 6 6.50 -8.31 -0.24
C THR A 6 7.11 -9.12 -1.37
N ALA A 7 6.30 -9.56 -2.34
CA ALA A 7 6.79 -10.30 -3.50
C ALA A 7 7.76 -9.45 -4.33
N TRP A 8 7.46 -8.16 -4.50
CA TRP A 8 8.37 -7.21 -5.16
C TRP A 8 9.71 -7.06 -4.39
N GLN A 9 9.67 -6.89 -3.06
CA GLN A 9 10.89 -6.82 -2.24
C GLN A 9 11.74 -8.09 -2.34
N LEU A 10 11.12 -9.27 -2.28
CA LEU A 10 11.81 -10.55 -2.39
C LEU A 10 12.44 -10.72 -3.78
N ALA A 11 11.70 -10.39 -4.85
CA ALA A 11 12.20 -10.44 -6.22
C ALA A 11 13.40 -9.52 -6.45
N GLU A 12 13.35 -8.27 -5.97
CA GLU A 12 14.48 -7.31 -6.03
C GLU A 12 15.72 -7.81 -5.28
N MET A 13 15.53 -8.55 -4.18
CA MET A 13 16.62 -9.16 -3.41
C MET A 13 17.12 -10.50 -4.00
N GLY A 14 16.54 -10.95 -5.12
CA GLY A 14 16.91 -12.23 -5.77
C GLY A 14 16.35 -13.47 -5.08
N PHE A 15 15.33 -13.32 -4.22
CA PHE A 15 14.69 -14.42 -3.50
C PHE A 15 13.26 -14.66 -4.04
N GLY A 16 12.94 -15.91 -4.42
CA GLY A 16 11.59 -16.33 -4.79
C GLY A 16 11.52 -17.21 -6.05
N GLU A 17 10.63 -18.20 -6.05
CA GLU A 17 10.39 -19.08 -7.22
C GLU A 17 9.60 -18.38 -8.35
N THR A 18 8.88 -17.31 -8.03
CA THR A 18 8.09 -16.53 -9.00
C THR A 18 8.74 -15.16 -9.23
N THR A 19 9.23 -14.92 -10.45
CA THR A 19 9.60 -13.58 -10.90
C THR A 19 8.32 -12.77 -11.11
N VAL A 20 7.95 -11.93 -10.15
CA VAL A 20 6.84 -10.97 -10.34
C VAL A 20 7.36 -9.80 -11.16
N THR A 21 6.67 -9.47 -12.25
CA THR A 21 7.08 -8.35 -13.11
C THR A 21 6.65 -7.01 -12.51
N PHE A 22 7.33 -5.95 -12.94
CA PHE A 22 6.96 -4.60 -12.57
C PHE A 22 5.52 -4.26 -12.98
N ASP A 23 5.12 -4.57 -14.21
CA ASP A 23 3.77 -4.32 -14.71
C ASP A 23 2.70 -5.08 -13.93
N GLU A 24 2.97 -6.34 -13.57
CA GLU A 24 2.06 -7.12 -12.73
C GLU A 24 1.93 -6.51 -11.33
N THR A 25 3.04 -6.03 -10.77
CA THR A 25 3.05 -5.35 -9.48
C THR A 25 2.22 -4.07 -9.53
N ILE A 26 2.46 -3.19 -10.52
CA ILE A 26 1.70 -1.96 -10.71
C ILE A 26 0.21 -2.24 -10.88
N THR A 27 -0.15 -3.26 -11.67
CA THR A 27 -1.56 -3.65 -11.87
C THR A 27 -2.22 -4.06 -10.56
N ARG A 28 -1.55 -4.91 -9.76
CA ARG A 28 -2.06 -5.34 -8.45
C ARG A 28 -2.18 -4.18 -7.46
N LEU A 29 -1.25 -3.24 -7.48
CA LEU A 29 -1.30 -2.05 -6.63
C LEU A 29 -2.43 -1.11 -7.05
N ALA A 30 -2.71 -0.98 -8.35
CA ALA A 30 -3.82 -0.19 -8.87
C ALA A 30 -5.18 -0.75 -8.41
N THR A 31 -5.41 -2.06 -8.56
CA THR A 31 -6.64 -2.72 -8.10
C THR A 31 -6.92 -2.46 -6.62
N ALA A 32 -5.88 -2.37 -5.80
CA ALA A 32 -6.06 -2.10 -4.40
C ALA A 32 -6.15 -0.62 -4.03
N ALA A 33 -5.62 0.28 -4.85
CA ALA A 33 -5.92 1.70 -4.73
C ALA A 33 -7.43 1.91 -4.90
N ASP A 34 -8.04 1.26 -5.90
CA ASP A 34 -9.49 1.28 -6.12
C ASP A 34 -10.24 0.73 -4.89
N ALA A 35 -9.83 -0.44 -4.38
CA ALA A 35 -10.43 -1.01 -3.17
C ALA A 35 -10.30 -0.08 -1.95
N LEU A 36 -9.13 0.55 -1.77
CA LEU A 36 -8.91 1.49 -0.67
C LEU A 36 -9.82 2.72 -0.78
N ALA A 37 -10.07 3.24 -1.99
CA ALA A 37 -11.02 4.32 -2.20
C ALA A 37 -12.44 3.96 -1.75
N GLU A 38 -12.88 2.72 -2.05
CA GLU A 38 -14.19 2.22 -1.63
C GLU A 38 -14.29 2.05 -0.11
N PHE A 39 -13.22 1.62 0.56
CA PHE A 39 -13.21 1.41 2.00
C PHE A 39 -13.00 2.68 2.82
N GLU A 40 -12.30 3.69 2.29
CA GLU A 40 -11.96 4.90 3.04
C GLU A 40 -13.21 5.70 3.44
N ALA A 41 -14.15 5.90 2.53
CA ALA A 41 -15.34 6.71 2.78
C ALA A 41 -16.16 6.26 4.01
N PRO A 42 -16.55 4.98 4.16
CA PRO A 42 -17.28 4.53 5.35
C PRO A 42 -16.42 4.56 6.63
N LEU A 43 -15.10 4.34 6.54
CA LEU A 43 -14.21 4.41 7.70
C LEU A 43 -14.06 5.83 8.23
N VAL A 44 -13.92 6.81 7.34
CA VAL A 44 -13.84 8.23 7.68
C VAL A 44 -15.12 8.70 8.37
N ALA A 45 -16.29 8.21 7.93
CA ALA A 45 -17.56 8.54 8.60
C ALA A 45 -17.62 8.09 10.07
N GLY A 46 -16.86 7.06 10.45
CA GLY A 46 -16.74 6.61 11.84
C GLY A 46 -15.56 7.21 12.60
N MET A 47 -14.43 7.46 11.91
CA MET A 47 -13.16 7.88 12.50
C MET A 47 -12.32 8.69 11.50
N ASP A 48 -12.23 10.01 11.71
CA ASP A 48 -11.52 10.94 10.82
C ASP A 48 -10.04 10.58 10.54
N ARG A 49 -9.39 9.82 11.42
CA ARG A 49 -7.98 9.39 11.24
C ARG A 49 -7.73 8.57 9.97
N PHE A 50 -8.76 7.95 9.40
CA PHE A 50 -8.64 7.18 8.16
C PHE A 50 -8.63 8.06 6.90
N ALA A 51 -8.78 9.38 7.03
CA ALA A 51 -8.85 10.27 5.88
C ALA A 51 -7.48 10.46 5.20
N GLY A 52 -7.48 10.45 3.87
CA GLY A 52 -6.36 10.75 3.00
C GLY A 52 -5.49 9.56 2.61
N TYR A 53 -5.76 8.33 3.09
CA TYR A 53 -4.93 7.17 2.79
C TYR A 53 -4.97 6.78 1.30
N HIS A 54 -6.14 6.79 0.66
CA HIS A 54 -6.26 6.56 -0.79
C HIS A 54 -5.43 7.57 -1.58
N ARG A 55 -5.56 8.86 -1.27
CA ARG A 55 -4.82 9.93 -1.97
C ARG A 55 -3.31 9.74 -1.85
N ARG A 56 -2.82 9.42 -0.65
CA ARG A 56 -1.38 9.17 -0.40
C ARG A 56 -0.92 7.95 -1.19
N PHE A 57 -1.69 6.86 -1.11
CA PHE A 57 -1.41 5.61 -1.79
C PHE A 57 -1.37 5.78 -3.32
N ALA A 58 -2.42 6.35 -3.92
CA ALA A 58 -2.52 6.57 -5.36
C ALA A 58 -1.41 7.51 -5.88
N GLY A 59 -1.11 8.58 -5.15
CA GLY A 59 -0.01 9.47 -5.53
C GLY A 59 1.37 8.82 -5.42
N ALA A 60 1.57 7.84 -4.54
CA ALA A 60 2.78 7.03 -4.50
C ALA A 60 2.83 6.05 -5.68
N LEU A 61 1.71 5.43 -6.03
CA LEU A 61 1.59 4.51 -7.16
C LEU A 61 1.86 5.19 -8.51
N GLU A 62 1.36 6.41 -8.72
CA GLU A 62 1.66 7.20 -9.90
C GLU A 62 3.18 7.42 -10.07
N ARG A 63 3.86 7.76 -8.96
CA ARG A 63 5.33 7.94 -8.94
C ARG A 63 6.07 6.62 -9.15
N ALA A 64 5.53 5.52 -8.62
CA ALA A 64 6.07 4.18 -8.81
C ALA A 64 6.16 3.78 -10.28
N GLY A 65 5.25 4.27 -11.14
CA GLY A 65 5.29 4.06 -12.59
C GLY A 65 6.56 4.56 -13.28
N THR A 66 7.31 5.48 -12.66
CA THR A 66 8.59 5.99 -13.16
C THR A 66 9.78 5.54 -12.29
N ASP A 67 9.59 5.49 -10.97
CA ASP A 67 10.61 5.10 -10.00
C ASP A 67 10.06 4.00 -9.07
N PRO A 68 10.40 2.72 -9.33
CA PRO A 68 9.91 1.59 -8.53
C PRO A 68 10.21 1.68 -7.03
N ALA A 69 11.16 2.52 -6.60
CA ALA A 69 11.43 2.73 -5.18
C ALA A 69 10.19 3.25 -4.42
N TRP A 70 9.26 3.93 -5.08
CA TRP A 70 8.00 4.38 -4.49
C TRP A 70 7.03 3.25 -4.10
N ILE A 71 7.32 2.00 -4.49
CA ILE A 71 6.53 0.84 -4.05
C ILE A 71 6.82 0.52 -2.58
N THR A 72 8.10 0.52 -2.16
CA THR A 72 8.53 -0.09 -0.89
C THR A 72 9.35 0.82 0.02
N ALA A 73 9.74 2.00 -0.46
CA ALA A 73 10.58 2.93 0.31
C ALA A 73 9.98 3.24 1.70
N THR A 74 10.80 3.19 2.74
CA THR A 74 10.36 3.41 4.12
C THR A 74 10.64 4.84 4.61
N ASP A 75 11.41 5.62 3.86
CA ASP A 75 11.85 6.99 4.15
C ASP A 75 10.91 8.08 3.61
N ARG A 76 9.89 7.69 2.84
CA ARG A 76 8.94 8.58 2.17
C ARG A 76 7.54 7.98 2.17
N ASP A 77 6.57 8.75 1.70
CA ASP A 77 5.17 8.32 1.58
C ASP A 77 4.97 7.38 0.37
N SER A 78 5.57 6.19 0.44
CA SER A 78 5.48 5.12 -0.56
C SER A 78 4.17 4.35 -0.45
N CYS A 79 3.89 3.50 -1.44
CA CYS A 79 2.76 2.57 -1.39
C CYS A 79 2.80 1.71 -0.11
N HIS A 80 3.96 1.13 0.20
CA HIS A 80 4.14 0.32 1.41
C HIS A 80 3.94 1.15 2.69
N ARG A 81 4.43 2.39 2.74
CA ARG A 81 4.30 3.25 3.93
C ARG A 81 2.85 3.63 4.20
N ALA A 82 2.14 4.10 3.17
CA ALA A 82 0.72 4.46 3.28
C ALA A 82 -0.14 3.25 3.70
N TRP A 83 0.13 2.06 3.11
CA TRP A 83 -0.54 0.83 3.50
C TRP A 83 -0.23 0.41 4.95
N PHE A 84 1.04 0.49 5.37
CA PHE A 84 1.46 0.11 6.71
C PHE A 84 0.77 0.96 7.79
N GLU A 85 0.73 2.28 7.58
CA GLU A 85 0.07 3.20 8.50
C GLU A 85 -1.46 2.96 8.56
N PHE A 86 -2.11 2.77 7.41
CA PHE A 86 -3.53 2.41 7.35
C PHE A 86 -3.82 1.09 8.10
N HIS A 87 -2.98 0.09 7.93
CA HIS A 87 -3.10 -1.20 8.62
C HIS A 87 -2.95 -1.08 10.14
N GLU A 88 -1.96 -0.31 10.62
CA GLU A 88 -1.80 -0.05 12.06
C GLU A 88 -3.00 0.70 12.65
N ASP A 89 -3.57 1.67 11.92
CA ASP A 89 -4.78 2.37 12.35
C ASP A 89 -6.01 1.44 12.41
N LEU A 90 -6.13 0.50 11.46
CA LEU A 90 -7.16 -0.54 11.50
C LEU A 90 -7.01 -1.40 12.75
N ILE A 91 -5.81 -1.93 13.04
CA ILE A 91 -5.55 -2.72 14.25
C ILE A 91 -5.90 -1.91 15.51
N ALA A 92 -5.42 -0.66 15.59
CA ALA A 92 -5.69 0.23 16.71
C ALA A 92 -7.19 0.53 16.88
N SER A 93 -7.97 0.50 15.79
CA SER A 93 -9.43 0.68 15.84
C SER A 93 -10.20 -0.52 16.38
N LEU A 94 -9.63 -1.72 16.30
CA LEU A 94 -10.26 -2.95 16.81
C LEU A 94 -10.13 -3.09 18.34
N GLY A 95 -9.49 -2.14 19.02
CA GLY A 95 -9.27 -2.21 20.47
C GLY A 95 -8.32 -3.33 20.88
N LEU A 96 -7.63 -3.95 19.92
CA LEU A 96 -6.56 -4.90 20.15
C LEU A 96 -5.34 -4.11 20.60
N ALA A 97 -5.23 -3.88 21.91
CA ALA A 97 -4.01 -3.35 22.51
C ALA A 97 -2.85 -4.32 22.23
N ARG A 98 -1.71 -3.74 21.84
CA ARG A 98 -0.46 -4.45 21.51
C ARG A 98 0.15 -5.16 22.70
#